data_AF-A0A931R0H8-F1
#
_entry.id   AF-A0A931R0H8-F1
#
_cell.length_a   1.000
_cell.length_b   1.000
_cell.length_c   1.000
_cell.angle_alpha   90.00
_cell.angle_beta   90.00
_cell.angle_gamma   90.00
#
_symmetry.space_group_name_H-M   'P 1'
#
loop_
_entity.id
_entity.type
_entity.pdbx_description
1 polymer ?
#
loop_
_entity_poly.entity_id
_entity_poly.type
_entity_poly.pdbx_seq_one_letter_code
_entity_poly.pdbx_strand_id
1 'polypeptide(L)'
;TIGADITLFLKPGNEGFAERYGAAAARILEYFSGKFGPLPEGHLTIVEIDDGTVGGYSAPGVVALASRAFTSKVNTRLLAHEISHQWWRILVSAASPDDAFLDEGLATYASAMYVEEESGETAFEDVMREIQIGALTHEDFAPIAQAGRLQEYTPEYQSIVYQKGAMVFHMLRWVMGEGLFLDTLRTVAHDYAWKAISTDEFQSLAEKVGQQELTYFFAQWVSSTGIPQFKRSWAVYRVGKAYQVIGKVQQDLDIFRMPVEIRVYSEGRRPVNDRVEMVGTTADFTVTTPTRPERVVVDPASRILKYDENIRTAVELARADQMVQQQALLEAIKQYQKVLEINSNSSLAHYRIGEVLFKLRNYSAAAESLRTALDGDLQPKWVEVWSYLTLGKIFDATGQRDRALREYQRALQTNDNTQGALDLANQYVQKPYAEESRAGI
;
A
#
# COMPACT_ATOMS: atom_id res chain seq x y z
N THR A 1 -20.61 -28.92 7.13
CA THR A 1 -19.39 -28.20 6.75
C THR A 1 -18.63 -29.11 5.82
N ILE A 2 -18.48 -28.75 4.56
CA ILE A 2 -17.58 -29.48 3.66
C ILE A 2 -16.19 -29.06 4.12
N GLY A 3 -15.48 -29.96 4.80
CA GLY A 3 -14.08 -29.71 5.20
C GLY A 3 -13.21 -29.70 3.94
N ALA A 4 -12.24 -28.80 3.89
CA ALA A 4 -11.22 -28.80 2.84
C ALA A 4 -9.96 -29.47 3.39
N ASP A 5 -9.40 -30.40 2.64
CA ASP A 5 -8.11 -31.01 2.98
C ASP A 5 -6.98 -30.07 2.57
N ILE A 6 -6.10 -29.72 3.52
CA ILE A 6 -4.92 -28.88 3.26
C ILE A 6 -3.67 -29.75 3.34
N THR A 7 -2.92 -29.83 2.24
CA THR A 7 -1.66 -30.58 2.16
C THR A 7 -0.50 -29.62 1.94
N LEU A 8 0.61 -29.80 2.66
CA LEU A 8 1.81 -28.98 2.50
C LEU A 8 2.99 -29.85 2.02
N PHE A 9 3.59 -29.46 0.89
CA PHE A 9 4.84 -30.03 0.39
C PHE A 9 5.97 -29.06 0.66
N LEU A 10 6.78 -29.36 1.67
CA LEU A 10 7.88 -28.52 2.12
C LEU A 10 9.22 -29.18 1.81
N LYS A 11 10.27 -28.38 1.69
CA LYS A 11 11.63 -28.88 1.51
C LYS A 11 12.16 -29.51 2.79
N PRO A 12 13.12 -30.46 2.70
CA PRO A 12 13.76 -31.04 3.87
C PRO A 12 14.35 -29.95 4.80
N GLY A 13 14.03 -30.03 6.09
CA GLY A 13 14.45 -29.06 7.11
C GLY A 13 13.44 -27.93 7.39
N ASN A 14 12.40 -27.79 6.55
CA ASN A 14 11.34 -26.79 6.69
C ASN A 14 10.03 -27.35 7.25
N GLU A 15 10.00 -28.62 7.66
CA GLU A 15 8.81 -29.32 8.14
C GLU A 15 8.14 -28.61 9.34
N GLY A 16 8.92 -27.89 10.14
CA GLY A 16 8.44 -27.08 11.26
C GLY A 16 7.49 -25.95 10.87
N PHE A 17 7.41 -25.60 9.58
CA PHE A 17 6.44 -24.63 9.07
C PHE A 17 5.06 -25.24 8.78
N ALA A 18 4.93 -26.57 8.73
CA ALA A 18 3.69 -27.23 8.32
C ALA A 18 2.48 -26.81 9.16
N GLU A 19 2.60 -26.90 10.49
CA GLU A 19 1.51 -26.60 11.42
C GLU A 19 1.04 -25.14 11.28
N ARG A 20 1.98 -24.19 11.27
CA ARG A 20 1.64 -22.77 11.29
C ARG A 20 1.09 -22.27 9.95
N TYR A 21 1.65 -22.73 8.82
CA TYR A 21 1.17 -22.34 7.50
C TYR A 21 -0.15 -23.04 7.19
N GLY A 22 -0.31 -24.32 7.57
CA GLY A 22 -1.58 -25.04 7.47
C GLY A 22 -2.68 -24.38 8.29
N ALA A 23 -2.41 -24.01 9.54
CA ALA A 23 -3.39 -23.31 10.39
C ALA A 23 -3.76 -21.92 9.86
N ALA A 24 -2.80 -21.17 9.31
CA ALA A 24 -3.07 -19.88 8.68
C ALA A 24 -3.92 -20.05 7.42
N ALA A 25 -3.58 -21.00 6.56
CA ALA A 25 -4.33 -21.32 5.34
C ALA A 25 -5.77 -21.76 5.66
N ALA A 26 -5.99 -22.54 6.71
CA ALA A 26 -7.32 -22.95 7.14
C ALA A 26 -8.21 -21.76 7.50
N ARG A 27 -7.70 -20.79 8.28
CA ARG A 27 -8.46 -19.58 8.64
C ARG A 27 -8.78 -18.71 7.42
N ILE A 28 -7.81 -18.56 6.52
CA ILE A 28 -7.99 -17.82 5.26
C ILE A 28 -9.07 -18.48 4.39
N LEU A 29 -9.00 -19.81 4.22
CA LEU A 29 -9.98 -20.58 3.46
C LEU A 29 -11.38 -20.49 4.07
N GLU A 30 -11.50 -20.56 5.40
CA GLU A 30 -12.78 -20.41 6.08
C GLU A 30 -13.38 -19.02 5.81
N TYR A 31 -12.58 -17.96 5.96
CA TYR A 31 -12.99 -16.59 5.70
C TYR A 31 -13.46 -16.40 4.24
N PHE A 32 -12.63 -16.76 3.26
CA PHE A 32 -12.99 -16.62 1.85
C PHE A 32 -14.16 -17.51 1.45
N SER A 33 -14.26 -18.72 2.00
CA SER A 33 -15.42 -19.59 1.73
C SER A 33 -16.72 -18.97 2.22
N GLY A 34 -16.70 -18.28 3.36
CA GLY A 34 -17.85 -17.54 3.88
C GLY A 34 -18.19 -16.28 3.08
N LYS A 35 -17.21 -15.64 2.45
CA LYS A 35 -17.40 -14.43 1.65
C LYS A 35 -17.79 -14.74 0.20
N PHE A 36 -17.09 -15.65 -0.48
CA PHE A 36 -17.19 -15.84 -1.93
C PHE A 36 -17.93 -17.12 -2.34
N GLY A 37 -18.10 -18.07 -1.42
CA GLY A 37 -18.68 -19.39 -1.71
C GLY A 37 -17.65 -20.51 -1.53
N PRO A 38 -18.05 -21.79 -1.63
CA PRO A 38 -17.18 -22.93 -1.32
C PRO A 38 -15.89 -22.94 -2.15
N LEU A 39 -14.81 -23.48 -1.58
CA LEU A 39 -13.56 -23.72 -2.29
C LEU A 39 -13.83 -24.60 -3.54
N PRO A 40 -13.42 -24.20 -4.76
CA PRO A 40 -13.83 -24.86 -6.00
C PRO A 40 -13.48 -26.35 -6.09
N GLU A 41 -12.25 -26.69 -5.73
CA GLU A 41 -11.70 -28.05 -5.86
C GLU A 41 -11.87 -28.90 -4.59
N GLY A 42 -12.40 -28.31 -3.50
CA GLY A 42 -12.58 -28.99 -2.21
C GLY A 42 -11.29 -29.39 -1.47
N HIS A 43 -10.11 -29.11 -2.05
CA HIS A 43 -8.80 -29.34 -1.45
C HIS A 43 -7.83 -28.20 -1.80
N LEU A 44 -6.82 -27.99 -0.97
CA LEU A 44 -5.76 -27.01 -1.21
C LEU A 44 -4.39 -27.63 -0.90
N THR A 45 -3.48 -27.54 -1.86
CA THR A 45 -2.09 -27.94 -1.70
C THR A 45 -1.20 -26.70 -1.65
N ILE A 46 -0.39 -26.56 -0.60
CA ILE A 46 0.64 -25.51 -0.53
C ILE A 46 2.00 -26.15 -0.82
N VAL A 47 2.73 -25.61 -1.80
CA VAL A 47 4.02 -26.15 -2.25
C VAL A 47 5.11 -25.12 -2.02
N GLU A 48 6.19 -25.53 -1.36
CA GLU A 48 7.41 -24.73 -1.27
C GLU A 48 8.24 -24.85 -2.57
N ILE A 49 8.58 -23.72 -3.17
CA ILE A 49 9.40 -23.62 -4.40
C ILE A 49 10.71 -22.87 -4.16
N ASP A 50 11.66 -22.99 -5.10
CA ASP A 50 12.98 -22.35 -4.99
C ASP A 50 12.96 -20.82 -4.99
N ASP A 51 13.90 -20.21 -4.28
CA ASP A 51 13.99 -18.76 -4.20
C ASP A 51 14.35 -18.07 -5.53
N GLY A 52 14.93 -18.80 -6.47
CA GLY A 52 15.17 -18.31 -7.84
C GLY A 52 13.90 -18.16 -8.70
N THR A 53 12.72 -18.46 -8.15
CA THR A 53 11.42 -18.38 -8.85
C THR A 53 10.59 -17.18 -8.38
N VAL A 54 9.34 -17.10 -8.85
CA VAL A 54 8.34 -16.10 -8.41
C VAL A 54 8.08 -16.20 -6.91
N GLY A 55 7.65 -15.10 -6.28
CA GLY A 55 7.40 -15.06 -4.83
C GLY A 55 6.21 -15.92 -4.39
N GLY A 56 5.16 -15.94 -5.21
CA GLY A 56 3.96 -16.75 -5.06
C GLY A 56 3.37 -17.06 -6.43
N TYR A 57 2.64 -18.16 -6.54
CA TYR A 57 1.89 -18.53 -7.73
C TYR A 57 0.72 -19.43 -7.37
N SER A 58 -0.38 -19.30 -8.09
CA SER A 58 -1.60 -20.07 -7.82
C SER A 58 -2.10 -20.80 -9.06
N ALA A 59 -2.50 -22.05 -8.88
CA ALA A 59 -3.11 -22.91 -9.89
C ALA A 59 -4.32 -23.65 -9.25
N PRO A 60 -5.18 -24.32 -10.03
CA PRO A 60 -6.32 -25.04 -9.48
C PRO A 60 -5.91 -25.99 -8.35
N GLY A 61 -6.42 -25.74 -7.13
CA GLY A 61 -6.12 -26.53 -5.94
C GLY A 61 -4.69 -26.39 -5.39
N VAL A 62 -3.87 -25.48 -5.93
CA VAL A 62 -2.45 -25.34 -5.57
C VAL A 62 -2.06 -23.88 -5.32
N VAL A 63 -1.33 -23.64 -4.24
CA VAL A 63 -0.62 -22.39 -3.95
C VAL A 63 0.87 -22.71 -3.79
N ALA A 64 1.72 -22.13 -4.63
CA ALA A 64 3.16 -22.25 -4.54
C ALA A 64 3.77 -20.99 -3.92
N LEU A 65 4.68 -21.16 -2.96
CA LEU A 65 5.37 -20.06 -2.28
C LEU A 65 6.89 -20.29 -2.29
N ALA A 66 7.66 -19.26 -2.60
CA ALA A 66 9.12 -19.35 -2.54
C ALA A 66 9.61 -19.65 -1.11
N SER A 67 10.73 -20.37 -0.97
CA SER A 67 11.32 -20.73 0.34
C SER A 67 11.48 -19.53 1.28
N ARG A 68 11.89 -18.35 0.80
CA ARG A 68 11.99 -17.11 1.59
C ARG A 68 10.67 -16.63 2.21
N ALA A 69 9.53 -17.07 1.68
CA ALA A 69 8.21 -16.73 2.23
C ALA A 69 7.90 -17.55 3.49
N PHE A 70 8.61 -18.65 3.74
CA PHE A 70 8.48 -19.48 4.94
C PHE A 70 9.36 -18.94 6.07
N THR A 71 8.75 -18.21 7.02
CA THR A 71 9.49 -17.59 8.13
C THR A 71 8.83 -17.85 9.48
N SER A 72 9.45 -17.33 10.55
CA SER A 72 8.91 -17.43 11.91
C SER A 72 7.60 -16.65 12.11
N LYS A 73 7.22 -15.77 11.19
CA LYS A 73 5.93 -15.08 11.15
C LYS A 73 5.33 -15.26 9.76
N VAL A 74 4.18 -15.91 9.68
CA VAL A 74 3.49 -16.10 8.39
C VAL A 74 3.19 -14.72 7.80
N ASN A 75 3.57 -14.51 6.54
CA ASN A 75 3.11 -13.35 5.79
C ASN A 75 1.67 -13.63 5.34
N THR A 76 0.72 -13.33 6.24
CA THR A 76 -0.70 -13.58 6.02
C THR A 76 -1.21 -12.88 4.75
N ARG A 77 -0.74 -11.66 4.46
CA ARG A 77 -1.17 -10.91 3.27
C ARG A 77 -0.80 -11.64 1.98
N LEU A 78 0.44 -12.13 1.87
CA LEU A 78 0.87 -12.94 0.72
C LEU A 78 0.07 -14.24 0.64
N LEU A 79 -0.07 -14.97 1.75
CA LEU A 79 -0.81 -16.24 1.75
C LEU A 79 -2.28 -16.06 1.38
N ALA A 80 -2.92 -15.00 1.87
CA ALA A 80 -4.31 -14.65 1.55
C ALA A 80 -4.47 -14.21 0.09
N HIS A 81 -3.51 -13.45 -0.46
CA HIS A 81 -3.49 -13.11 -1.89
C HIS A 81 -3.51 -14.39 -2.75
N GLU A 82 -2.56 -15.30 -2.52
CA GLU A 82 -2.46 -16.53 -3.30
C GLU A 82 -3.68 -17.46 -3.12
N ILE A 83 -4.17 -17.64 -1.88
CA ILE A 83 -5.35 -18.48 -1.66
C ILE A 83 -6.61 -17.86 -2.31
N SER A 84 -6.73 -16.53 -2.34
CA SER A 84 -7.87 -15.87 -2.99
C SER A 84 -7.92 -16.16 -4.49
N HIS A 85 -6.79 -16.48 -5.11
CA HIS A 85 -6.76 -16.80 -6.54
C HIS A 85 -7.58 -18.04 -6.90
N GLN A 86 -7.86 -18.91 -5.92
CA GLN A 86 -8.75 -20.06 -6.13
C GLN A 86 -10.15 -19.61 -6.60
N TRP A 87 -10.63 -18.45 -6.16
CA TRP A 87 -11.86 -17.83 -6.68
C TRP A 87 -11.59 -16.87 -7.85
N TRP A 88 -10.57 -16.02 -7.73
CA TRP A 88 -10.26 -14.96 -8.69
C TRP A 88 -9.02 -15.31 -9.53
N ARG A 89 -9.16 -15.52 -10.84
CA ARG A 89 -8.25 -16.19 -11.80
C ARG A 89 -8.60 -17.65 -12.08
N ILE A 90 -8.82 -18.48 -11.04
CA ILE A 90 -9.00 -19.93 -11.21
C ILE A 90 -10.46 -20.29 -11.46
N LEU A 91 -11.35 -20.02 -10.50
CA LEU A 91 -12.78 -20.29 -10.69
C LEU A 91 -13.37 -19.32 -11.72
N VAL A 92 -13.01 -18.05 -11.65
CA VAL A 92 -13.44 -17.01 -12.59
C VAL A 92 -12.21 -16.26 -13.05
N SER A 93 -11.93 -16.25 -14.35
CA SER A 93 -10.75 -15.57 -14.91
C SER A 93 -11.12 -14.26 -15.60
N ALA A 94 -10.17 -13.34 -15.73
CA ALA A 94 -10.28 -12.21 -16.65
C ALA A 94 -10.53 -12.69 -18.11
N ALA A 95 -11.42 -12.01 -18.85
CA ALA A 95 -11.71 -12.33 -20.25
C ALA A 95 -10.63 -11.87 -21.24
N SER A 96 -9.88 -10.85 -20.87
CA SER A 96 -8.76 -10.34 -21.66
C SER A 96 -7.68 -9.76 -20.75
N PRO A 97 -6.47 -9.47 -21.28
CA PRO A 97 -5.44 -8.76 -20.53
C PRO A 97 -5.88 -7.37 -20.04
N ASP A 98 -6.84 -6.72 -20.71
CA ASP A 98 -7.40 -5.43 -20.25
C ASP A 98 -8.30 -5.59 -19.02
N ASP A 99 -8.78 -6.81 -18.75
CA ASP A 99 -9.60 -7.16 -17.59
C ASP A 99 -8.78 -7.73 -16.42
N ALA A 100 -7.44 -7.76 -16.53
CA ALA A 100 -6.56 -8.46 -15.59
C ALA A 100 -6.65 -7.98 -14.12
N PHE A 101 -7.19 -6.77 -13.88
CA PHE A 101 -7.42 -6.28 -12.52
C PHE A 101 -8.52 -7.08 -11.79
N LEU A 102 -9.43 -7.74 -12.52
CA LEU A 102 -10.40 -8.68 -11.94
C LEU A 102 -9.71 -9.91 -11.33
N ASP A 103 -8.50 -10.26 -11.78
CA ASP A 103 -7.69 -11.31 -11.17
C ASP A 103 -6.85 -10.73 -10.02
N GLU A 104 -5.88 -9.87 -10.36
CA GLU A 104 -4.83 -9.44 -9.42
C GLU A 104 -5.29 -8.33 -8.48
N GLY A 105 -6.16 -7.44 -8.95
CA GLY A 105 -6.76 -6.38 -8.13
C GLY A 105 -7.74 -6.94 -7.10
N LEU A 106 -8.57 -7.92 -7.48
CA LEU A 106 -9.45 -8.62 -6.52
C LEU A 106 -8.63 -9.43 -5.52
N ALA A 107 -7.59 -10.15 -5.95
CA ALA A 107 -6.74 -10.90 -5.03
C ALA A 107 -6.02 -9.98 -4.03
N THR A 108 -5.48 -8.86 -4.52
CA THR A 108 -4.85 -7.83 -3.69
C THR A 108 -5.85 -7.27 -2.66
N TYR A 109 -7.09 -6.96 -3.09
CA TYR A 109 -8.11 -6.45 -2.19
C TYR A 109 -8.64 -7.50 -1.20
N ALA A 110 -8.80 -8.75 -1.63
CA ALA A 110 -9.20 -9.86 -0.78
C ALA A 110 -8.17 -10.10 0.33
N SER A 111 -6.87 -9.95 0.03
CA SER A 111 -5.82 -9.99 1.05
C SER A 111 -5.97 -8.88 2.09
N ALA A 112 -6.33 -7.66 1.68
CA ALA A 112 -6.60 -6.55 2.58
C ALA A 112 -7.84 -6.80 3.44
N MET A 113 -8.92 -7.34 2.85
CA MET A 113 -10.11 -7.75 3.59
C MET A 113 -9.83 -8.85 4.64
N TYR A 114 -8.83 -9.71 4.41
CA TYR A 114 -8.41 -10.68 5.42
C TYR A 114 -7.57 -10.02 6.54
N VAL A 115 -6.76 -9.00 6.23
CA VAL A 115 -6.09 -8.19 7.26
C VAL A 115 -7.11 -7.48 8.15
N GLU A 116 -8.21 -6.99 7.58
CA GLU A 116 -9.34 -6.43 8.34
C GLU A 116 -9.90 -7.44 9.34
N GLU A 117 -10.12 -8.68 8.92
CA GLU A 117 -10.59 -9.78 9.78
C GLU A 117 -9.58 -10.13 10.88
N GLU A 118 -8.31 -10.32 10.52
CA GLU A 118 -7.28 -10.80 11.47
C GLU A 118 -6.83 -9.72 12.45
N SER A 119 -6.74 -8.46 12.01
CA SER A 119 -6.06 -7.38 12.74
C SER A 119 -6.91 -6.12 12.96
N GLY A 120 -8.14 -6.08 12.44
CA GLY A 120 -9.10 -5.00 12.65
C GLY A 120 -8.94 -3.79 11.72
N GLU A 121 -9.84 -2.83 11.90
CA GLU A 121 -10.03 -1.68 11.00
C GLU A 121 -8.76 -0.82 10.84
N THR A 122 -8.02 -0.54 11.90
CA THR A 122 -6.79 0.29 11.79
C THR A 122 -5.72 -0.37 10.92
N ALA A 123 -5.52 -1.69 11.06
CA ALA A 123 -4.55 -2.41 10.22
C ALA A 123 -5.01 -2.45 8.75
N PHE A 124 -6.32 -2.55 8.52
CA PHE A 124 -6.90 -2.45 7.18
C PHE A 124 -6.72 -1.05 6.57
N GLU A 125 -6.98 0.02 7.33
CA GLU A 125 -6.74 1.40 6.90
C GLU A 125 -5.26 1.63 6.53
N ASP A 126 -4.32 1.08 7.31
CA ASP A 126 -2.88 1.14 7.01
C ASP A 126 -2.54 0.41 5.71
N VAL A 127 -3.06 -0.82 5.51
CA VAL A 127 -2.87 -1.58 4.26
C VAL A 127 -3.50 -0.86 3.07
N MET A 128 -4.70 -0.31 3.21
CA MET A 128 -5.35 0.44 2.12
C MET A 128 -4.59 1.73 1.80
N ARG A 129 -3.98 2.38 2.80
CA ARG A 129 -3.10 3.52 2.58
C ARG A 129 -1.84 3.12 1.79
N GLU A 130 -1.21 1.99 2.12
CA GLU A 130 -0.09 1.45 1.35
C GLU A 130 -0.49 1.15 -0.10
N ILE A 131 -1.63 0.48 -0.29
CA ILE A 131 -2.17 0.15 -1.61
C ILE A 131 -2.45 1.44 -2.40
N GLN A 132 -3.04 2.45 -1.76
CA GLN A 132 -3.29 3.75 -2.38
C GLN A 132 -1.99 4.42 -2.85
N ILE A 133 -0.93 4.39 -2.02
CA ILE A 133 0.38 4.94 -2.40
C ILE A 133 0.92 4.19 -3.63
N GLY A 134 0.89 2.86 -3.60
CA GLY A 134 1.31 2.02 -4.72
C GLY A 134 0.52 2.32 -6.01
N ALA A 135 -0.79 2.46 -5.91
CA ALA A 135 -1.70 2.78 -7.02
C ALA A 135 -1.39 4.12 -7.69
N LEU A 136 -0.82 5.06 -6.92
CA LEU A 136 -0.46 6.41 -7.34
C LEU A 136 0.99 6.55 -7.81
N THR A 137 1.77 5.46 -7.90
CA THR A 137 3.14 5.56 -8.38
C THR A 137 3.23 5.71 -9.90
N HIS A 138 2.30 5.10 -10.66
CA HIS A 138 2.24 5.13 -12.14
C HIS A 138 0.80 5.32 -12.68
N GLU A 139 -0.04 6.00 -11.91
CA GLU A 139 -1.46 6.27 -12.17
C GLU A 139 -1.78 7.00 -13.48
N ASP A 140 -0.84 7.78 -13.99
CA ASP A 140 -0.96 8.54 -15.24
C ASP A 140 -0.47 7.75 -16.46
N PHE A 141 0.16 6.60 -16.26
CA PHE A 141 0.74 5.78 -17.32
C PHE A 141 -0.33 5.13 -18.21
N ALA A 142 -1.41 4.60 -17.62
CA ALA A 142 -2.56 4.06 -18.36
C ALA A 142 -3.83 3.99 -17.52
N PRO A 143 -5.03 4.06 -18.14
CA PRO A 143 -6.26 3.58 -17.50
C PRO A 143 -6.19 2.05 -17.33
N ILE A 144 -6.94 1.51 -16.36
CA ILE A 144 -7.00 0.06 -16.11
C ILE A 144 -7.56 -0.67 -17.33
N ALA A 145 -8.55 -0.09 -18.02
CA ALA A 145 -9.16 -0.66 -19.23
C ALA A 145 -8.18 -0.82 -20.43
N GLN A 146 -6.92 -0.42 -20.27
CA GLN A 146 -5.85 -0.62 -21.26
C GLN A 146 -4.68 -1.41 -20.65
N ALA A 147 -4.92 -2.19 -19.59
CA ALA A 147 -3.90 -2.96 -18.89
C ALA A 147 -3.16 -3.96 -19.80
N GLY A 148 -3.79 -4.42 -20.89
CA GLY A 148 -3.19 -5.35 -21.84
C GLY A 148 -2.00 -4.78 -22.62
N ARG A 149 -1.78 -3.46 -22.59
CA ARG A 149 -0.57 -2.83 -23.17
C ARG A 149 0.62 -2.79 -22.21
N LEU A 150 0.38 -3.09 -20.93
CA LEU A 150 1.40 -3.08 -19.89
C LEU A 150 2.13 -4.43 -19.89
N GLN A 151 3.43 -4.39 -19.66
CA GLN A 151 4.21 -5.61 -19.54
C GLN A 151 4.03 -6.19 -18.12
N GLU A 152 3.68 -7.47 -18.01
CA GLU A 152 3.59 -8.15 -16.71
C GLU A 152 4.90 -8.02 -15.93
N TYR A 153 4.78 -7.99 -14.61
CA TYR A 153 5.90 -7.87 -13.66
C TYR A 153 6.69 -6.55 -13.72
N THR A 154 6.25 -5.54 -14.50
CA THR A 154 6.80 -4.19 -14.37
C THR A 154 6.11 -3.40 -13.26
N PRO A 155 6.76 -2.35 -12.72
CA PRO A 155 6.13 -1.51 -11.70
C PRO A 155 4.85 -0.81 -12.17
N GLU A 156 4.75 -0.47 -13.45
CA GLU A 156 3.55 0.13 -14.04
C GLU A 156 2.39 -0.86 -13.99
N TYR A 157 2.63 -2.13 -14.35
CA TYR A 157 1.63 -3.19 -14.25
C TYR A 157 1.23 -3.43 -12.79
N GLN A 158 2.19 -3.46 -11.87
CA GLN A 158 1.92 -3.62 -10.43
C GLN A 158 1.08 -2.44 -9.88
N SER A 159 1.44 -1.20 -10.20
CA SER A 159 0.69 -0.01 -9.80
C SER A 159 -0.73 -0.02 -10.32
N ILE A 160 -0.94 -0.37 -11.59
CA ILE A 160 -2.25 -0.22 -12.25
C ILE A 160 -3.14 -1.45 -12.01
N VAL A 161 -2.64 -2.66 -12.27
CA VAL A 161 -3.46 -3.87 -12.24
C VAL A 161 -3.70 -4.36 -10.81
N TYR A 162 -2.67 -4.35 -9.96
CA TYR A 162 -2.79 -4.81 -8.58
C TYR A 162 -3.30 -3.70 -7.68
N GLN A 163 -2.54 -2.60 -7.54
CA GLN A 163 -2.79 -1.61 -6.50
C GLN A 163 -4.01 -0.74 -6.83
N LYS A 164 -4.05 -0.14 -8.04
CA LYS A 164 -5.21 0.65 -8.49
C LYS A 164 -6.43 -0.24 -8.68
N GLY A 165 -6.27 -1.46 -9.19
CA GLY A 165 -7.32 -2.48 -9.21
C GLY A 165 -7.93 -2.77 -7.84
N ALA A 166 -7.11 -2.97 -6.81
CA ALA A 166 -7.60 -3.15 -5.43
C ALA A 166 -8.36 -1.92 -4.91
N MET A 167 -7.88 -0.71 -5.22
CA MET A 167 -8.61 0.53 -4.88
C MET A 167 -9.97 0.62 -5.58
N VAL A 168 -10.10 0.13 -6.82
CA VAL A 168 -11.40 0.07 -7.52
C VAL A 168 -12.39 -0.78 -6.71
N PHE A 169 -12.01 -1.97 -6.25
CA PHE A 169 -12.91 -2.80 -5.44
C PHE A 169 -13.19 -2.22 -4.06
N HIS A 170 -12.21 -1.56 -3.45
CA HIS A 170 -12.39 -0.84 -2.20
C HIS A 170 -13.42 0.29 -2.33
N MET A 171 -13.26 1.13 -3.35
CA MET A 171 -14.19 2.21 -3.68
C MET A 171 -15.56 1.66 -4.06
N LEU A 172 -15.62 0.53 -4.77
CA LEU A 172 -16.88 -0.10 -5.16
C LEU A 172 -17.64 -0.63 -3.93
N ARG A 173 -16.95 -1.27 -2.96
CA ARG A 173 -17.53 -1.65 -1.66
C ARG A 173 -18.09 -0.43 -0.92
N TRP A 174 -17.42 0.72 -1.01
CA TRP A 174 -17.89 1.95 -0.39
C TRP A 174 -19.14 2.55 -1.07
N VAL A 175 -19.19 2.53 -2.41
CA VAL A 175 -20.33 3.00 -3.20
C VAL A 175 -21.54 2.09 -2.99
N MET A 176 -21.36 0.78 -3.10
CA MET A 176 -22.45 -0.20 -3.01
C MET A 176 -22.88 -0.50 -1.58
N GLY A 177 -21.99 -0.33 -0.61
CA GLY A 177 -22.15 -0.89 0.72
C GLY A 177 -21.73 -2.37 0.76
N GLU A 178 -21.32 -2.82 1.95
CA GLU A 178 -20.68 -4.12 2.13
C GLU A 178 -21.54 -5.30 1.69
N GLY A 179 -22.82 -5.34 2.06
CA GLY A 179 -23.70 -6.46 1.75
C GLY A 179 -23.86 -6.68 0.25
N LEU A 180 -24.22 -5.62 -0.49
CA LEU A 180 -24.41 -5.68 -1.93
C LEU A 180 -23.10 -6.00 -2.66
N PHE A 181 -21.98 -5.45 -2.22
CA PHE A 181 -20.67 -5.78 -2.79
C PHE A 181 -20.32 -7.26 -2.64
N LEU A 182 -20.50 -7.83 -1.43
CA LEU A 182 -20.24 -9.26 -1.20
C LEU A 182 -21.21 -10.15 -1.99
N ASP A 183 -22.48 -9.76 -2.10
CA ASP A 183 -23.46 -10.48 -2.91
C ASP A 183 -23.12 -10.42 -4.41
N THR A 184 -22.57 -9.30 -4.90
CA THR A 184 -22.00 -9.23 -6.26
C THR A 184 -20.87 -10.24 -6.43
N LEU A 185 -19.88 -10.26 -5.54
CA LEU A 185 -18.76 -11.22 -5.64
C LEU A 185 -19.22 -12.68 -5.59
N ARG A 186 -20.18 -13.03 -4.73
CA ARG A 186 -20.78 -14.37 -4.69
C ARG A 186 -21.50 -14.71 -5.98
N THR A 187 -22.23 -13.74 -6.55
CA THR A 187 -22.96 -13.94 -7.80
C THR A 187 -21.97 -14.13 -8.96
N VAL A 188 -20.87 -13.39 -9.01
CA VAL A 188 -19.78 -13.62 -9.98
C VAL A 188 -19.24 -15.05 -9.83
N ALA A 189 -18.82 -15.43 -8.63
CA ALA A 189 -18.25 -16.75 -8.36
C ALA A 189 -19.20 -17.89 -8.74
N HIS A 190 -20.51 -17.70 -8.57
CA HIS A 190 -21.53 -18.69 -8.93
C HIS A 190 -21.84 -18.72 -10.44
N ASP A 191 -22.20 -17.59 -11.04
CA ASP A 191 -22.71 -17.52 -12.43
C ASP A 191 -21.59 -17.69 -13.47
N TYR A 192 -20.38 -17.25 -13.12
CA TYR A 192 -19.18 -17.30 -13.95
C TYR A 192 -18.19 -18.39 -13.54
N ALA A 193 -18.60 -19.34 -12.69
CA ALA A 193 -17.78 -20.51 -12.38
C ALA A 193 -17.27 -21.22 -13.65
N TRP A 194 -15.96 -21.41 -13.73
CA TRP A 194 -15.20 -21.98 -14.83
C TRP A 194 -15.33 -21.22 -16.16
N LYS A 195 -15.57 -19.91 -16.08
CA LYS A 195 -15.68 -19.02 -17.23
C LYS A 195 -14.82 -17.78 -17.03
N ALA A 196 -14.54 -17.14 -18.15
CA ALA A 196 -14.02 -15.79 -18.16
C ALA A 196 -15.12 -14.75 -17.93
N ILE A 197 -14.77 -13.61 -17.34
CA ILE A 197 -15.64 -12.44 -17.18
C ILE A 197 -14.89 -11.17 -17.65
N SER A 198 -15.59 -10.32 -18.40
CA SER A 198 -15.10 -9.00 -18.79
C SER A 198 -15.50 -7.92 -17.79
N THR A 199 -14.84 -6.76 -17.85
CA THR A 199 -15.17 -5.59 -17.03
C THR A 199 -16.62 -5.15 -17.23
N ASP A 200 -17.12 -5.14 -18.46
CA ASP A 200 -18.48 -4.74 -18.80
C ASP A 200 -19.53 -5.70 -18.21
N GLU A 201 -19.23 -7.01 -18.23
CA GLU A 201 -20.08 -8.02 -17.61
C GLU A 201 -20.07 -7.90 -16.09
N PHE A 202 -18.91 -7.69 -15.48
CA PHE A 202 -18.79 -7.45 -14.04
C PHE A 202 -19.57 -6.20 -13.62
N GLN A 203 -19.43 -5.09 -14.36
CA GLN A 203 -20.21 -3.87 -14.13
C GLN A 203 -21.70 -4.16 -14.22
N SER A 204 -22.16 -4.79 -15.31
CA SER A 204 -23.59 -5.07 -15.54
C SER A 204 -24.19 -5.92 -14.40
N LEU A 205 -23.41 -6.88 -13.89
CA LEU A 205 -23.82 -7.70 -12.76
C LEU A 205 -23.86 -6.90 -11.45
N ALA A 206 -22.86 -6.06 -11.20
CA ALA A 206 -22.82 -5.17 -10.04
C ALA A 206 -24.00 -4.18 -10.03
N GLU A 207 -24.34 -3.59 -11.18
CA GLU A 207 -25.51 -2.70 -11.34
C GLU A 207 -26.81 -3.46 -11.08
N LYS A 208 -26.94 -4.69 -11.62
CA LYS A 208 -28.12 -5.54 -11.40
C LYS A 208 -28.31 -5.92 -9.93
N VAL A 209 -27.25 -6.35 -9.25
CA VAL A 209 -27.30 -6.72 -7.83
C VAL A 209 -27.52 -5.49 -6.96
N GLY A 210 -26.80 -4.40 -7.23
CA GLY A 210 -26.85 -3.17 -6.45
C GLY A 210 -28.06 -2.27 -6.71
N GLN A 211 -28.84 -2.54 -7.77
CA GLN A 211 -29.95 -1.71 -8.24
C GLN A 211 -29.57 -0.23 -8.37
N GLN A 212 -28.36 0.04 -8.86
CA GLN A 212 -27.83 1.38 -9.03
C GLN A 212 -26.97 1.46 -10.29
N GLU A 213 -26.96 2.63 -10.92
CA GLU A 213 -26.11 2.93 -12.07
C GLU A 213 -24.65 3.10 -11.61
N LEU A 214 -23.73 2.34 -12.20
CA LEU A 214 -22.29 2.37 -11.92
C LEU A 214 -21.46 2.78 -13.14
N THR A 215 -22.07 3.05 -14.28
CA THR A 215 -21.38 3.54 -15.48
C THR A 215 -20.43 4.72 -15.19
N TYR A 216 -20.82 5.67 -14.35
CA TYR A 216 -19.95 6.80 -13.96
C TYR A 216 -18.69 6.32 -13.21
N PHE A 217 -18.84 5.29 -12.37
CA PHE A 217 -17.79 4.76 -11.52
C PHE A 217 -16.72 4.05 -12.36
N PHE A 218 -17.14 3.16 -13.26
CA PHE A 218 -16.22 2.46 -14.15
C PHE A 218 -15.58 3.40 -15.16
N ALA A 219 -16.33 4.35 -15.72
CA ALA A 219 -15.78 5.38 -16.60
C ALA A 219 -14.68 6.20 -15.90
N GLN A 220 -14.89 6.59 -14.64
CA GLN A 220 -13.96 7.41 -13.85
C GLN A 220 -12.72 6.61 -13.41
N TRP A 221 -12.90 5.40 -12.87
CA TRP A 221 -11.83 4.69 -12.18
C TRP A 221 -11.15 3.60 -12.99
N VAL A 222 -11.84 3.05 -14.00
CA VAL A 222 -11.33 1.94 -14.83
C VAL A 222 -10.96 2.43 -16.23
N SER A 223 -11.83 3.21 -16.88
CA SER A 223 -11.63 3.67 -18.26
C SER A 223 -10.80 4.95 -18.38
N SER A 224 -10.61 5.70 -17.29
CA SER A 224 -9.93 7.00 -17.31
C SER A 224 -8.68 7.04 -16.43
N THR A 225 -7.84 8.03 -16.70
CA THR A 225 -6.77 8.50 -15.82
C THR A 225 -7.20 9.79 -15.11
N GLY A 226 -6.40 10.24 -14.16
CA GLY A 226 -6.70 11.42 -13.34
C GLY A 226 -7.20 11.02 -11.96
N ILE A 227 -6.65 11.69 -10.94
CA ILE A 227 -6.89 11.41 -9.53
C ILE A 227 -7.27 12.72 -8.85
N PRO A 228 -8.38 12.76 -8.08
CA PRO A 228 -8.84 13.99 -7.46
C PRO A 228 -7.88 14.48 -6.37
N GLN A 229 -7.68 15.79 -6.32
CA GLN A 229 -6.95 16.47 -5.25
C GLN A 229 -7.94 17.16 -4.30
N PHE A 230 -8.08 16.64 -3.09
CA PHE A 230 -9.06 17.20 -2.15
C PHE A 230 -8.53 18.39 -1.37
N LYS A 231 -9.34 19.45 -1.31
CA LYS A 231 -9.19 20.59 -0.42
C LYS A 231 -10.45 20.75 0.42
N ARG A 232 -10.31 21.32 1.62
CA ARG A 232 -11.44 21.59 2.51
C ARG A 232 -11.35 22.97 3.15
N SER A 233 -12.51 23.57 3.37
CA SER A 233 -12.69 24.78 4.19
C SER A 233 -13.91 24.60 5.08
N TRP A 234 -13.88 25.13 6.29
CA TRP A 234 -14.97 25.00 7.25
C TRP A 234 -14.96 26.11 8.28
N ALA A 235 -16.12 26.36 8.87
CA ALA A 235 -16.33 27.27 9.98
C ALA A 235 -17.17 26.59 11.07
N VAL A 236 -16.98 27.01 12.31
CA VAL A 236 -17.73 26.51 13.47
C VAL A 236 -18.69 27.57 13.96
N TYR A 237 -19.95 27.18 14.13
CA TYR A 237 -20.98 27.99 14.73
C TYR A 237 -21.46 27.34 16.02
N ARG A 238 -21.65 28.11 17.08
CA ARG A 238 -22.27 27.62 18.31
C ARG A 238 -23.78 27.69 18.16
N VAL A 239 -24.48 26.57 18.30
CA VAL A 239 -25.93 26.46 18.17
C VAL A 239 -26.50 25.85 19.44
N GLY A 240 -27.03 26.70 20.32
CA GLY A 240 -27.50 26.30 21.65
C GLY A 240 -26.39 25.68 22.50
N LYS A 241 -26.53 24.39 22.84
CA LYS A 241 -25.53 23.61 23.59
C LYS A 241 -24.57 22.80 22.70
N ALA A 242 -24.73 22.85 21.38
CA ALA A 242 -23.93 22.12 20.41
C ALA A 242 -23.11 23.07 19.51
N TYR A 243 -22.28 22.48 18.66
CA TYR A 243 -21.53 23.16 17.61
C TYR A 243 -21.97 22.61 16.26
N GLN A 244 -22.01 23.48 15.26
CA GLN A 244 -22.28 23.13 13.87
C GLN A 244 -21.05 23.47 13.05
N VAL A 245 -20.49 22.46 12.38
CA VAL A 245 -19.40 22.60 11.42
C VAL A 245 -20.03 22.69 10.04
N ILE A 246 -19.89 23.86 9.41
CA ILE A 246 -20.37 24.09 8.05
C ILE A 246 -19.14 24.30 7.17
N GLY A 247 -19.04 23.54 6.09
CA GLY A 247 -17.87 23.61 5.24
C GLY A 247 -18.11 23.18 3.81
N LYS A 248 -17.04 23.24 3.04
CA LYS A 248 -16.96 22.84 1.64
C LYS A 248 -15.79 21.92 1.42
N VAL A 249 -16.02 20.91 0.60
CA VAL A 249 -15.00 20.02 0.03
C VAL A 249 -14.87 20.36 -1.44
N GLN A 250 -13.64 20.48 -1.92
CA GLN A 250 -13.33 20.84 -3.31
C GLN A 250 -12.34 19.85 -3.90
N GLN A 251 -12.44 19.59 -5.21
CA GLN A 251 -11.52 18.78 -5.99
C GLN A 251 -11.44 19.28 -7.44
N ASP A 252 -10.47 18.78 -8.22
CA ASP A 252 -9.99 19.35 -9.48
C ASP A 252 -10.43 18.63 -10.78
N LEU A 253 -11.30 17.63 -10.70
CA LEU A 253 -11.87 16.90 -11.84
C LEU A 253 -13.32 17.35 -12.13
N ASP A 254 -13.60 17.83 -13.35
CA ASP A 254 -14.93 18.37 -13.68
C ASP A 254 -16.05 17.32 -13.60
N ILE A 255 -15.76 16.08 -13.99
CA ILE A 255 -16.71 14.97 -14.07
C ILE A 255 -16.43 13.96 -12.93
N PHE A 256 -16.30 14.47 -11.71
CA PHE A 256 -16.15 13.62 -10.52
C PHE A 256 -17.50 13.27 -9.92
N ARG A 257 -17.69 12.00 -9.56
CA ARG A 257 -18.82 11.57 -8.74
C ARG A 257 -18.40 10.49 -7.76
N MET A 258 -18.46 10.77 -6.46
CA MET A 258 -18.27 9.79 -5.39
C MET A 258 -18.94 10.23 -4.09
N PRO A 259 -19.38 9.28 -3.25
CA PRO A 259 -19.62 9.53 -1.83
C PRO A 259 -18.31 9.79 -1.10
N VAL A 260 -18.17 10.93 -0.44
CA VAL A 260 -16.98 11.33 0.32
C VAL A 260 -17.28 11.32 1.82
N GLU A 261 -16.44 10.62 2.61
CA GLU A 261 -16.54 10.68 4.07
C GLU A 261 -15.95 11.99 4.60
N ILE A 262 -16.67 12.64 5.52
CA ILE A 262 -16.17 13.77 6.29
C ILE A 262 -16.14 13.39 7.76
N ARG A 263 -14.96 13.45 8.36
CA ARG A 263 -14.76 13.12 9.77
C ARG A 263 -14.40 14.37 10.57
N VAL A 264 -15.22 14.66 11.57
CA VAL A 264 -15.04 15.80 12.49
C VAL A 264 -14.57 15.29 13.84
N TYR A 265 -13.36 15.68 14.23
CA TYR A 265 -12.82 15.39 15.56
C TYR A 265 -13.16 16.54 16.50
N SER A 266 -13.60 16.20 17.72
CA SER A 266 -14.00 17.16 18.74
C SER A 266 -13.36 16.83 20.08
N GLU A 267 -13.15 17.85 20.90
CA GLU A 267 -12.46 17.75 22.19
C GLU A 267 -13.07 16.64 23.07
N GLY A 268 -12.21 15.70 23.51
CA GLY A 268 -12.54 14.64 24.46
C GLY A 268 -13.62 13.65 24.02
N ARG A 269 -13.92 13.57 22.72
CA ARG A 269 -15.02 12.74 22.18
C ARG A 269 -14.58 11.92 20.96
N ARG A 270 -15.34 10.84 20.70
CA ARG A 270 -15.23 10.08 19.44
C ARG A 270 -15.57 11.00 18.26
N PRO A 271 -14.89 10.84 17.11
CA PRO A 271 -15.19 11.63 15.93
C PRO A 271 -16.59 11.35 15.40
N VAL A 272 -17.19 12.34 14.74
CA VAL A 272 -18.46 12.21 14.02
C VAL A 272 -18.15 12.08 12.53
N ASN A 273 -18.68 11.04 11.91
CA ASN A 273 -18.57 10.82 10.47
C ASN A 273 -19.85 11.28 9.78
N ASP A 274 -19.70 11.89 8.62
CA ASP A 274 -20.78 12.25 7.70
C ASP A 274 -20.41 11.78 6.29
N ARG A 275 -21.41 11.58 5.44
CA ARG A 275 -21.24 11.13 4.05
C ARG A 275 -21.85 12.17 3.12
N VAL A 276 -21.00 12.72 2.26
CA VAL A 276 -21.37 13.79 1.32
C VAL A 276 -21.29 13.24 -0.09
N GLU A 277 -22.40 13.28 -0.82
CA GLU A 277 -22.39 12.94 -2.25
C GLU A 277 -21.75 14.10 -3.02
N MET A 278 -20.54 13.85 -3.56
CA MET A 278 -19.82 14.84 -4.34
C MET A 278 -20.09 14.62 -5.82
N VAL A 279 -20.62 15.65 -6.49
CA VAL A 279 -20.85 15.70 -7.94
C VAL A 279 -20.22 16.97 -8.49
N GLY A 280 -19.26 16.82 -9.39
CA GLY A 280 -18.44 17.91 -9.89
C GLY A 280 -17.38 18.36 -8.86
N THR A 281 -17.00 19.63 -8.92
CA THR A 281 -15.79 20.14 -8.25
C THR A 281 -15.97 20.57 -6.80
N THR A 282 -17.21 20.69 -6.30
CA THR A 282 -17.48 21.17 -4.93
C THR A 282 -18.71 20.48 -4.33
N ALA A 283 -18.65 20.19 -3.04
CA ALA A 283 -19.81 19.78 -2.23
C ALA A 283 -19.79 20.48 -0.87
N ASP A 284 -20.97 20.90 -0.41
CA ASP A 284 -21.17 21.50 0.91
C ASP A 284 -21.49 20.41 1.93
N PHE A 285 -21.05 20.58 3.19
CA PHE A 285 -21.34 19.65 4.28
C PHE A 285 -21.72 20.38 5.57
N THR A 286 -22.46 19.68 6.43
CA THR A 286 -22.89 20.22 7.72
C THR A 286 -22.91 19.12 8.77
N VAL A 287 -22.01 19.18 9.75
CA VAL A 287 -21.89 18.19 10.82
C VAL A 287 -22.17 18.85 12.17
N THR A 288 -23.02 18.23 12.98
CA THR A 288 -23.30 18.70 14.35
C THR A 288 -22.46 17.91 15.34
N THR A 289 -21.76 18.61 16.24
CA THR A 289 -20.95 18.01 17.30
C THR A 289 -21.36 18.52 18.68
N PRO A 290 -21.29 17.67 19.73
CA PRO A 290 -21.67 18.07 21.09
C PRO A 290 -20.59 18.91 21.78
N THR A 291 -19.32 18.70 21.41
CA THR A 291 -18.16 19.45 21.91
C THR A 291 -17.49 20.23 20.79
N ARG A 292 -16.57 21.13 21.16
CA ARG A 292 -15.91 22.02 20.20
C ARG A 292 -15.13 21.20 19.16
N PRO A 293 -15.40 21.39 17.86
CA PRO A 293 -14.62 20.80 16.78
C PRO A 293 -13.17 21.30 16.79
N GLU A 294 -12.24 20.39 16.55
CA GLU A 294 -10.79 20.68 16.49
C GLU A 294 -10.26 20.58 15.07
N ARG A 295 -10.64 19.52 14.33
CA ARG A 295 -10.28 19.36 12.92
C ARG A 295 -11.36 18.65 12.12
N VAL A 296 -11.35 18.90 10.82
CA VAL A 296 -12.12 18.18 9.81
C VAL A 296 -11.15 17.49 8.84
N VAL A 297 -11.35 16.20 8.62
CA VAL A 297 -10.59 15.40 7.65
C VAL A 297 -11.52 14.84 6.60
N VAL A 298 -11.07 14.93 5.35
CA VAL A 298 -11.75 14.37 4.19
C VAL A 298 -11.21 12.96 3.95
N ASP A 299 -12.11 12.00 3.89
CA ASP A 299 -11.85 10.59 3.63
C ASP A 299 -10.64 10.03 4.41
N PRO A 300 -10.69 10.07 5.76
CA PRO A 300 -9.61 9.62 6.63
C PRO A 300 -9.32 8.12 6.53
N ALA A 301 -10.31 7.31 6.14
CA ALA A 301 -10.20 5.86 6.00
C ALA A 301 -9.65 5.43 4.63
N SER A 302 -9.20 6.38 3.80
CA SER A 302 -8.69 6.12 2.43
C SER A 302 -9.69 5.35 1.55
N ARG A 303 -10.98 5.67 1.67
CA ARG A 303 -12.05 5.03 0.89
C ARG A 303 -11.99 5.36 -0.58
N ILE A 304 -11.35 6.47 -0.95
CA ILE A 304 -11.23 6.99 -2.30
C ILE A 304 -9.75 7.12 -2.64
N LEU A 305 -9.35 6.60 -3.80
CA LEU A 305 -8.05 6.85 -4.40
C LEU A 305 -7.90 8.36 -4.70
N LYS A 306 -7.05 9.04 -3.95
CA LYS A 306 -6.95 10.50 -4.00
C LYS A 306 -5.55 11.00 -3.69
N TYR A 307 -5.30 12.25 -4.08
CA TYR A 307 -4.18 13.03 -3.58
C TYR A 307 -4.60 13.94 -2.43
N ASP A 308 -3.82 13.89 -1.36
CA ASP A 308 -3.66 14.95 -0.37
C ASP A 308 -2.16 15.24 -0.18
N GLU A 309 -1.81 16.23 0.63
CA GLU A 309 -0.40 16.62 0.86
C GLU A 309 0.44 15.44 1.37
N ASN A 310 -0.07 14.66 2.33
CA ASN A 310 0.66 13.55 2.94
C ASN A 310 0.82 12.38 1.97
N ILE A 311 -0.23 12.06 1.20
CA ILE A 311 -0.19 11.02 0.18
C ILE A 311 0.74 11.42 -0.95
N ARG A 312 0.72 12.69 -1.40
CA ARG A 312 1.63 13.16 -2.43
C ARG A 312 3.10 13.00 -2.00
N THR A 313 3.44 13.42 -0.79
CA THR A 313 4.79 13.20 -0.25
C THR A 313 5.17 11.71 -0.23
N ALA A 314 4.27 10.84 0.22
CA ALA A 314 4.54 9.40 0.27
C ALA A 314 4.70 8.77 -1.14
N VAL A 315 3.92 9.22 -2.12
CA VAL A 315 4.02 8.79 -3.52
C VAL A 315 5.34 9.21 -4.14
N GLU A 316 5.76 10.48 -3.95
CA GLU A 316 7.02 10.96 -4.50
C GLU A 316 8.23 10.22 -3.88
N LEU A 317 8.16 9.89 -2.58
CA LEU A 317 9.13 9.02 -1.90
C LEU A 317 9.14 7.61 -2.50
N ALA A 318 7.97 6.98 -2.66
CA ALA A 318 7.86 5.62 -3.22
C ALA A 318 8.41 5.53 -4.65
N ARG A 319 8.10 6.54 -5.50
CA ARG A 319 8.69 6.66 -6.85
C ARG A 319 10.22 6.75 -6.79
N ALA A 320 10.77 7.53 -5.87
CA ALA A 320 12.22 7.66 -5.71
C ALA A 320 12.86 6.36 -5.20
N ASP A 321 12.28 5.71 -4.20
CA ASP A 321 12.73 4.40 -3.68
C ASP A 321 12.73 3.34 -4.79
N GLN A 322 11.70 3.32 -5.65
CA GLN A 322 11.65 2.43 -6.81
C GLN A 322 12.79 2.71 -7.80
N MET A 323 13.09 3.98 -8.10
CA MET A 323 14.22 4.36 -8.97
C MET A 323 15.57 3.90 -8.39
N VAL A 324 15.73 3.94 -7.06
CA VAL A 324 16.93 3.40 -6.40
C VAL A 324 17.03 1.88 -6.61
N GLN A 325 15.93 1.14 -6.48
CA GLN A 325 15.90 -0.30 -6.74
C GLN A 325 16.25 -0.65 -8.20
N GLN A 326 15.85 0.20 -9.14
CA GLN A 326 16.20 0.09 -10.56
C GLN A 326 17.60 0.61 -10.90
N GLN A 327 18.41 1.02 -9.91
CA GLN A 327 19.74 1.60 -10.08
C GLN A 327 19.77 2.96 -10.83
N ALA A 328 18.60 3.60 -11.02
CA ALA A 328 18.46 4.94 -11.61
C ALA A 328 18.72 6.04 -10.56
N LEU A 329 19.97 6.09 -10.07
CA LEU A 329 20.33 6.86 -8.87
C LEU A 329 20.21 8.39 -9.05
N LEU A 330 20.50 8.92 -10.24
CA LEU A 330 20.42 10.37 -10.49
C LEU A 330 18.96 10.82 -10.62
N GLU A 331 18.13 10.00 -11.26
CA GLU A 331 16.68 10.18 -11.34
C GLU A 331 16.05 10.12 -9.95
N ALA A 332 16.47 9.16 -9.12
CA ALA A 332 16.02 9.05 -7.73
C ALA A 332 16.31 10.34 -6.94
N ILE A 333 17.49 10.95 -7.07
CA ILE A 333 17.80 12.22 -6.40
C ILE A 333 16.83 13.33 -6.86
N LYS A 334 16.59 13.46 -8.17
CA LYS A 334 15.61 14.45 -8.70
C LYS A 334 14.21 14.19 -8.16
N GLN A 335 13.85 12.92 -8.00
CA GLN A 335 12.55 12.52 -7.49
C GLN A 335 12.42 12.80 -5.99
N TYR A 336 13.46 12.57 -5.18
CA TYR A 336 13.49 13.01 -3.77
C TYR A 336 13.46 14.55 -3.63
N GLN A 337 14.01 15.31 -4.58
CA GLN A 337 13.92 16.77 -4.55
C GLN A 337 12.48 17.28 -4.64
N LYS A 338 11.59 16.59 -5.36
CA LYS A 338 10.15 16.91 -5.37
C LYS A 338 9.49 16.74 -4.00
N VAL A 339 9.99 15.81 -3.18
CA VAL A 339 9.55 15.70 -1.78
C VAL A 339 9.93 16.95 -0.99
N LEU A 340 11.12 17.50 -1.24
CA LEU A 340 11.62 18.72 -0.59
C LEU A 340 10.89 19.99 -1.08
N GLU A 341 10.31 19.98 -2.28
CA GLU A 341 9.43 21.06 -2.75
C GLU A 341 8.12 21.12 -1.93
N ILE A 342 7.64 19.97 -1.44
CA ILE A 342 6.43 19.86 -0.60
C ILE A 342 6.77 20.11 0.88
N ASN A 343 7.82 19.44 1.39
CA ASN A 343 8.33 19.61 2.75
C ASN A 343 9.86 19.77 2.72
N SER A 344 10.30 21.03 2.67
CA SER A 344 11.73 21.39 2.67
C SER A 344 12.51 20.90 3.90
N ASN A 345 11.82 20.63 5.01
CA ASN A 345 12.39 20.16 6.27
C ASN A 345 12.35 18.64 6.46
N SER A 346 12.00 17.88 5.40
CA SER A 346 11.88 16.41 5.46
C SER A 346 13.24 15.76 5.71
N SER A 347 13.46 15.28 6.94
CA SER A 347 14.69 14.58 7.29
C SER A 347 14.87 13.31 6.47
N LEU A 348 13.79 12.57 6.22
CA LEU A 348 13.82 11.34 5.43
C LEU A 348 14.30 11.60 3.99
N ALA A 349 13.80 12.64 3.33
CA ALA A 349 14.20 12.95 1.95
C ALA A 349 15.67 13.35 1.86
N HIS A 350 16.14 14.21 2.77
CA HIS A 350 17.57 14.58 2.86
C HIS A 350 18.46 13.37 3.17
N TYR A 351 18.03 12.49 4.07
CA TYR A 351 18.74 11.25 4.38
C TYR A 351 18.85 10.33 3.16
N ARG A 352 17.74 10.12 2.44
CA ARG A 352 17.71 9.29 1.23
C ARG A 352 18.60 9.85 0.12
N ILE A 353 18.58 11.17 -0.10
CA ILE A 353 19.51 11.84 -1.03
C ILE A 353 20.95 11.61 -0.58
N GLY A 354 21.25 11.78 0.71
CA GLY A 354 22.56 11.52 1.29
C GLY A 354 23.04 10.07 1.08
N GLU A 355 22.16 9.10 1.24
CA GLU A 355 22.45 7.67 1.01
C GLU A 355 22.76 7.39 -0.47
N VAL A 356 21.99 7.98 -1.39
CA VAL A 356 22.23 7.82 -2.83
C VAL A 356 23.54 8.50 -3.25
N LEU A 357 23.82 9.70 -2.74
CA LEU A 357 25.08 10.41 -3.00
C LEU A 357 26.29 9.65 -2.42
N PHE A 358 26.12 9.00 -1.27
CA PHE A 358 27.12 8.11 -0.69
C PHE A 358 27.42 6.93 -1.63
N LYS A 359 26.39 6.27 -2.19
CA LYS A 359 26.55 5.20 -3.20
C LYS A 359 27.27 5.70 -4.47
N LEU A 360 27.06 6.97 -4.84
CA LEU A 360 27.76 7.64 -5.95
C LEU A 360 29.16 8.16 -5.58
N ARG A 361 29.64 7.92 -4.34
CA ARG A 361 30.93 8.39 -3.80
C ARG A 361 31.08 9.91 -3.78
N ASN A 362 29.98 10.65 -3.88
CA ASN A 362 29.98 12.10 -3.70
C ASN A 362 29.90 12.45 -2.20
N TYR A 363 30.97 12.13 -1.48
CA TYR A 363 31.02 12.20 -0.02
C TYR A 363 30.78 13.60 0.55
N SER A 364 31.19 14.65 -0.17
CA SER A 364 30.95 16.03 0.28
C SER A 364 29.46 16.36 0.28
N ALA A 365 28.77 16.13 -0.84
CA ALA A 365 27.33 16.40 -0.95
C ALA A 365 26.49 15.44 -0.11
N ALA A 366 26.93 14.18 0.02
CA ALA A 366 26.29 13.22 0.91
C ALA A 366 26.33 13.70 2.37
N ALA A 367 27.50 14.13 2.85
CA ALA A 367 27.64 14.61 4.22
C ALA A 367 26.86 15.90 4.48
N GLU A 368 26.75 16.80 3.49
CA GLU A 368 25.90 17.99 3.58
C GLU A 368 24.42 17.59 3.73
N SER A 369 23.93 16.73 2.84
CA SER A 369 22.53 16.25 2.87
C SER A 369 22.20 15.55 4.19
N LEU A 370 23.10 14.72 4.73
CA LEU A 370 22.89 14.03 6.00
C LEU A 370 22.89 14.99 7.21
N ARG A 371 23.64 16.10 7.16
CA ARG A 371 23.56 17.14 8.21
C ARG A 371 22.23 17.88 8.13
N THR A 372 21.80 18.24 6.93
CA THR A 372 20.47 18.83 6.72
C THR A 372 19.36 17.90 7.20
N ALA A 373 19.52 16.58 7.00
CA ALA A 373 18.59 15.59 7.55
C ALA A 373 18.55 15.64 9.09
N LEU A 374 19.68 15.82 9.77
CA LEU A 374 19.75 15.93 11.23
C LEU A 374 19.17 17.25 11.77
N ASP A 375 19.20 18.32 10.97
CA ASP A 375 18.61 19.62 11.31
C ASP A 375 17.11 19.72 10.99
N GLY A 376 16.53 18.66 10.40
CA GLY A 376 15.14 18.61 9.92
C GLY A 376 14.09 18.21 10.96
N ASP A 377 13.01 17.56 10.49
CA ASP A 377 11.89 17.09 11.34
C ASP A 377 12.17 15.79 12.12
N LEU A 378 13.29 15.12 11.82
CA LEU A 378 13.72 13.82 12.34
C LEU A 378 12.63 12.75 12.28
N GLN A 379 11.79 12.81 11.23
CA GLN A 379 10.79 11.80 10.96
C GLN A 379 11.16 10.95 9.74
N PRO A 380 11.03 9.62 9.85
CA PRO A 380 10.84 8.84 11.08
C PRO A 380 12.08 8.87 11.99
N LYS A 381 11.89 8.61 13.30
CA LYS A 381 12.95 8.72 14.33
C LYS A 381 14.28 8.03 13.97
N TRP A 382 14.21 6.88 13.30
CA TRP A 382 15.41 6.13 12.91
C TRP A 382 16.31 6.88 11.92
N VAL A 383 15.83 7.95 11.26
CA VAL A 383 16.64 8.77 10.37
C VAL A 383 17.84 9.36 11.12
N GLU A 384 17.69 9.71 12.40
CA GLU A 384 18.77 10.27 13.20
C GLU A 384 19.96 9.31 13.32
N VAL A 385 19.71 8.08 13.79
CA VAL A 385 20.77 7.08 13.99
C VAL A 385 21.47 6.73 12.68
N TRP A 386 20.70 6.56 11.61
CA TRP A 386 21.23 6.20 10.29
C TRP A 386 22.00 7.36 9.64
N SER A 387 21.61 8.61 9.92
CA SER A 387 22.35 9.78 9.44
C SER A 387 23.74 9.87 10.08
N TYR A 388 23.84 9.72 11.41
CA TYR A 388 25.13 9.66 12.10
C TYR A 388 25.98 8.49 11.64
N LEU A 389 25.38 7.31 11.49
CA LEU A 389 26.10 6.11 11.04
C LEU A 389 26.66 6.29 9.62
N THR A 390 25.89 6.90 8.71
CA THR A 390 26.33 7.15 7.33
C THR A 390 27.38 8.26 7.27
N LEU A 391 27.26 9.32 8.07
CA LEU A 391 28.33 10.33 8.23
C LEU A 391 29.63 9.71 8.75
N GLY A 392 29.54 8.78 9.71
CA GLY A 392 30.67 8.02 10.20
C GLY A 392 31.37 7.24 9.08
N LYS A 393 30.61 6.51 8.25
CA LYS A 393 31.13 5.77 7.08
C LYS A 393 31.83 6.70 6.09
N ILE A 394 31.26 7.88 5.83
CA ILE A 394 31.88 8.90 4.97
C ILE A 394 33.24 9.35 5.54
N PHE A 395 33.33 9.59 6.84
CA PHE A 395 34.58 10.01 7.46
C PHE A 395 35.64 8.92 7.45
N ASP A 396 35.28 7.66 7.71
CA ASP A 396 36.20 6.53 7.56
C ASP A 396 36.70 6.39 6.11
N ALA A 397 35.79 6.44 5.13
CA ALA A 397 36.13 6.36 3.71
C ALA A 397 37.03 7.50 3.22
N THR A 398 37.03 8.64 3.91
CA THR A 398 37.87 9.81 3.61
C THR A 398 39.10 9.94 4.54
N GLY A 399 39.40 8.91 5.35
CA GLY A 399 40.58 8.86 6.21
C GLY A 399 40.49 9.70 7.49
N GLN A 400 39.31 10.19 7.86
CA GLN A 400 39.05 11.05 9.01
C GLN A 400 38.54 10.25 10.23
N ARG A 401 39.31 9.26 10.68
CA ARG A 401 38.88 8.28 11.70
C ARG A 401 38.35 8.91 13.00
N ASP A 402 39.00 9.95 13.50
CA ASP A 402 38.55 10.62 14.74
C ASP A 402 37.17 11.26 14.60
N ARG A 403 36.83 11.75 13.40
CA ARG A 403 35.49 12.27 13.11
C ARG A 403 34.50 11.13 12.99
N ALA A 404 34.89 10.04 12.32
CA ALA A 404 34.04 8.86 12.18
C ALA A 404 33.62 8.29 13.53
N LEU A 405 34.57 8.10 14.45
CA LEU A 405 34.32 7.62 15.81
C LEU A 405 33.34 8.51 16.58
N ARG A 406 33.41 9.83 16.43
CA ARG A 406 32.46 10.75 17.05
C ARG A 406 31.04 10.57 16.52
N GLU A 407 30.89 10.40 15.20
CA GLU A 407 29.56 10.17 14.63
C GLU A 407 29.01 8.78 15.01
N TYR A 408 29.84 7.73 15.04
CA TYR A 408 29.39 6.42 15.54
C TYR A 408 28.98 6.46 17.02
N GLN A 409 29.70 7.22 17.85
CA GLN A 409 29.31 7.43 19.25
C GLN A 409 27.97 8.18 19.36
N ARG A 410 27.71 9.17 18.51
CA ARG A 410 26.41 9.84 18.44
C ARG A 410 25.30 8.91 17.98
N ALA A 411 25.56 8.07 16.98
CA ALA A 411 24.63 7.02 16.57
C ALA A 411 24.27 6.10 17.74
N LEU A 412 25.24 5.71 18.58
CA LEU A 412 24.98 4.90 19.78
C LEU A 412 24.13 5.64 20.84
N GLN A 413 24.27 6.96 20.94
CA GLN A 413 23.54 7.78 21.91
C GLN A 413 22.05 7.96 21.58
N THR A 414 21.63 7.71 20.34
CA THR A 414 20.21 7.77 19.95
C THR A 414 19.39 6.66 20.60
N ASN A 415 20.03 5.55 21.00
CA ASN A 415 19.39 4.33 21.50
C ASN A 415 18.33 3.74 20.54
N ASP A 416 18.44 3.99 19.23
CA ASP A 416 17.56 3.44 18.20
C ASP A 416 18.26 2.32 17.43
N ASN A 417 17.87 1.06 17.66
CA ASN A 417 18.41 -0.11 16.95
C ASN A 417 17.56 -0.55 15.74
N THR A 418 16.81 0.37 15.14
CA THR A 418 16.04 0.07 13.93
C THR A 418 16.96 -0.50 12.84
N GLN A 419 16.63 -1.70 12.35
CA GLN A 419 17.41 -2.43 11.34
C GLN A 419 18.87 -2.73 11.77
N GLY A 420 19.14 -2.88 13.07
CA GLY A 420 20.48 -3.23 13.57
C GLY A 420 21.49 -2.07 13.56
N ALA A 421 21.01 -0.82 13.55
CA ALA A 421 21.86 0.35 13.45
C ALA A 421 22.90 0.47 14.58
N LEU A 422 22.53 0.16 15.84
CA LEU A 422 23.45 0.21 16.97
C LEU A 422 24.49 -0.92 16.91
N ASP A 423 24.08 -2.09 16.42
CA ASP A 423 24.98 -3.23 16.24
C ASP A 423 26.07 -2.89 15.21
N LEU A 424 25.68 -2.27 14.10
CA LEU A 424 26.61 -1.74 13.09
C LEU A 424 27.48 -0.60 13.63
N ALA A 425 26.91 0.33 14.41
CA ALA A 425 27.69 1.41 15.01
C ALA A 425 28.78 0.85 15.96
N ASN A 426 28.44 -0.13 16.80
CA ASN A 426 29.40 -0.82 17.67
C ASN A 426 30.50 -1.52 16.87
N GLN A 427 30.13 -2.19 15.77
CA GLN A 427 31.11 -2.78 14.85
C GLN A 427 32.07 -1.73 14.29
N TYR A 428 31.55 -0.58 13.84
CA TYR A 428 32.37 0.47 13.22
C TYR A 428 33.23 1.27 14.22
N VAL A 429 32.84 1.32 15.49
CA VAL A 429 33.71 1.84 16.57
C VAL A 429 34.96 0.97 16.70
N GLN A 430 34.82 -0.36 16.65
CA GLN A 430 35.95 -1.29 16.80
C GLN A 430 36.80 -1.38 15.52
N LYS A 431 36.15 -1.43 14.35
CA LYS A 431 36.82 -1.61 13.07
C LYS A 431 36.36 -0.54 12.09
N PRO A 432 37.27 0.21 11.45
CA PRO A 432 36.88 1.20 10.44
C PRO A 432 36.00 0.60 9.35
N TYR A 433 35.01 1.37 8.93
CA TYR A 433 34.31 1.07 7.69
C TYR A 433 35.32 1.05 6.55
N ALA A 434 35.37 -0.06 5.83
CA ALA A 434 36.11 -0.21 4.60
C ALA A 434 35.10 -0.51 3.50
N GLU A 435 35.11 0.29 2.44
CA GLU A 435 34.35 -0.02 1.24
C GLU A 435 34.85 -1.34 0.65
N GLU A 436 33.94 -2.21 0.23
CA GLU A 436 34.33 -3.33 -0.61
C GLU A 436 34.90 -2.75 -1.91
N SER A 437 36.19 -2.93 -2.13
CA SER A 437 36.80 -2.72 -3.43
C SER A 437 36.06 -3.63 -4.40
N ARG A 438 35.45 -3.08 -5.47
CA ARG A 438 35.08 -3.88 -6.63
C ARG A 438 36.35 -4.59 -7.09
N ALA A 439 36.51 -5.86 -6.70
CA ALA A 439 37.40 -6.76 -7.40
C ALA A 439 36.97 -6.72 -8.87
N GLY A 440 37.95 -6.48 -9.75
CA GLY A 440 37.75 -6.04 -11.13
C GLY A 440 36.70 -6.82 -11.92
N ILE A 441 36.05 -6.09 -12.81
CA ILE A 441 35.59 -6.63 -14.10
C ILE A 441 36.83 -6.88 -14.95
#